data_AF-A0A3B8I125-F1
#
_entry.id   AF-A0A3B8I125-F1
#
_cell.length_a   1.000
_cell.length_b   1.000
_cell.length_c   1.000
_cell.angle_alpha   90.00
_cell.angle_beta   90.00
_cell.angle_gamma   90.00
#
_symmetry.space_group_name_H-M   'P 1'
#
loop_
_entity.id
_entity.type
_entity.pdbx_description
1 polymer ?
#
loop_
_entity_poly.entity_id
_entity_poly.type
_entity_poly.pdbx_seq_one_letter_code
_entity_poly.pdbx_strand_id
1 'polypeptide(L)'
;IRNLGGLHKAMPGLSIAFALCGAALAGLPLLSGFLSKEAILGSAFAGPTPVAGWLGLAAAALTPLYITRLWKHSFLGARHPELHPGGPALPRMMPIIVLALGVLSLVFWFSLDPLHAHRSWLITLLHGHPKEGPGWLLWVSMALSVLGVAAVLFRKRPGRAKVETSPGILARLSYQALFLDLFYQKTVVPFSVQVGKATNWLDSRAWDGLVHLLSKGQVVGAQLVQFADRYLVDGLVNGVAKLAKRVGHWLSTPRSGQIQTYLIRALAVTVLVLAILILW
;
A
#
# COMPACT_ATOMS: atom_id res chain seq x y z
N ILE A 1 18.39 3.22 -21.48
CA ILE A 1 19.78 2.79 -21.81
C ILE A 1 20.19 3.12 -23.24
N ARG A 2 19.32 2.93 -24.26
CA ARG A 2 19.68 3.22 -25.67
C ARG A 2 20.11 4.69 -25.93
N ASN A 3 19.67 5.60 -25.07
CA ASN A 3 20.01 7.03 -25.12
C ASN A 3 21.18 7.40 -24.19
N LEU A 4 21.71 6.44 -23.42
CA LEU A 4 22.87 6.61 -22.55
C LEU A 4 24.11 6.08 -23.27
N GLY A 5 25.23 6.79 -23.17
CA GLY A 5 26.49 6.34 -23.77
C GLY A 5 27.64 7.29 -23.43
N GLY A 6 28.84 6.71 -23.28
CA GLY A 6 30.08 7.46 -23.06
C GLY A 6 30.16 8.21 -21.73
N LEU A 7 29.41 7.76 -20.72
CA LEU A 7 29.45 8.30 -19.35
C LEU A 7 30.80 8.03 -18.67
N HIS A 8 31.54 7.00 -19.06
CA HIS A 8 32.86 6.70 -18.47
C HIS A 8 33.82 7.90 -18.52
N LYS A 9 33.80 8.64 -19.65
CA LYS A 9 34.62 9.85 -19.84
C LYS A 9 34.11 11.05 -19.03
N ALA A 10 32.83 11.10 -18.67
CA ALA A 10 32.25 12.19 -17.90
C ALA A 10 32.37 11.96 -16.38
N MET A 11 32.24 10.69 -15.95
CA MET A 11 32.21 10.30 -14.53
C MET A 11 32.93 8.94 -14.35
N PRO A 12 34.27 8.91 -14.37
CA PRO A 12 35.04 7.66 -14.32
C PRO A 12 34.85 6.92 -12.99
N GLY A 13 34.79 7.64 -11.86
CA GLY A 13 34.58 7.04 -10.55
C GLY A 13 33.29 6.23 -10.46
N LEU A 14 32.17 6.78 -10.97
CA LEU A 14 30.89 6.09 -11.01
C LEU A 14 30.94 4.85 -11.93
N SER A 15 31.63 4.94 -13.06
CA SER A 15 31.79 3.83 -14.00
C SER A 15 32.54 2.65 -13.39
N ILE A 16 33.60 2.93 -12.61
CA ILE A 16 34.41 1.89 -11.94
C ILE A 16 33.61 1.30 -10.79
N ALA A 17 32.99 2.14 -9.96
CA ALA A 17 32.17 1.71 -8.85
C ALA A 17 31.02 0.79 -9.32
N PHE A 18 30.30 1.20 -10.37
CA PHE A 18 29.26 0.37 -10.98
C PHE A 18 29.82 -0.93 -11.59
N ALA A 19 30.99 -0.88 -12.23
CA ALA A 19 31.64 -2.08 -12.75
C ALA A 19 31.93 -3.09 -11.63
N LEU A 20 32.40 -2.59 -10.48
CA LEU A 20 32.80 -3.41 -9.35
C LEU A 20 31.58 -4.00 -8.61
N CYS A 21 30.55 -3.19 -8.35
CA CYS A 21 29.26 -3.69 -7.84
C CYS A 21 28.61 -4.69 -8.81
N GLY A 22 28.65 -4.38 -10.11
CA GLY A 22 28.12 -5.24 -11.16
C GLY A 22 28.89 -6.54 -11.29
N ALA A 23 30.21 -6.52 -11.11
CA ALA A 23 31.05 -7.71 -11.09
C ALA A 23 30.71 -8.60 -9.88
N ALA A 24 30.44 -8.01 -8.73
CA ALA A 24 30.04 -8.75 -7.55
C ALA A 24 28.66 -9.40 -7.76
N LEU A 25 27.70 -8.64 -8.30
CA LEU A 25 26.37 -9.16 -8.65
C LEU A 25 26.43 -10.26 -9.73
N ALA A 26 27.30 -10.11 -10.73
CA ALA A 26 27.54 -11.14 -11.75
C ALA A 26 28.06 -12.45 -11.14
N GLY A 27 28.67 -12.38 -9.95
CA GLY A 27 29.33 -13.51 -9.30
C GLY A 27 30.66 -13.83 -9.95
N LEU A 28 31.45 -12.81 -10.29
CA LEU A 28 32.85 -13.03 -10.67
C LEU A 28 33.64 -13.59 -9.48
N PRO A 29 34.58 -14.52 -9.71
CA PRO A 29 35.41 -15.06 -8.64
C PRO A 29 36.14 -13.91 -7.93
N LEU A 30 36.40 -14.08 -6.62
CA LEU A 30 37.02 -13.07 -5.74
C LEU A 30 36.12 -11.89 -5.32
N LEU A 31 34.82 -11.92 -5.63
CA LEU A 31 33.84 -10.94 -5.12
C LEU A 31 32.79 -11.59 -4.21
N SER A 32 32.23 -10.82 -3.27
CA SER A 32 31.33 -11.34 -2.24
C SER A 32 30.09 -12.04 -2.81
N GLY A 33 29.59 -11.54 -3.95
CA GLY A 33 28.44 -12.14 -4.62
C GLY A 33 28.71 -13.52 -5.22
N PHE A 34 29.96 -13.90 -5.50
CA PHE A 34 30.28 -15.28 -5.89
C PHE A 34 30.07 -16.24 -4.72
N LEU A 35 30.59 -15.92 -3.54
CA LEU A 35 30.45 -16.75 -2.33
C LEU A 35 28.96 -16.91 -1.92
N SER A 36 28.18 -15.84 -2.00
CA SER A 36 26.73 -15.89 -1.74
C SER A 36 26.01 -16.80 -2.74
N LYS A 37 26.35 -16.69 -4.04
CA LYS A 37 25.76 -17.51 -5.10
C LYS A 37 26.13 -18.99 -4.95
N GLU A 38 27.38 -19.29 -4.60
CA GLU A 38 27.86 -20.64 -4.32
C GLU A 38 27.15 -21.28 -3.12
N ALA A 39 26.93 -20.53 -2.04
CA ALA A 39 26.20 -21.05 -0.89
C ALA A 39 24.73 -21.38 -1.22
N ILE A 40 24.07 -20.50 -2.00
CA ILE A 40 22.68 -20.70 -2.41
C ILE A 40 22.57 -21.87 -3.41
N LEU A 41 23.46 -21.95 -4.39
CA LEU A 41 23.46 -23.05 -5.36
C LEU A 41 23.82 -24.38 -4.69
N GLY A 42 24.83 -24.39 -3.81
CA GLY A 42 25.23 -25.58 -3.06
C GLY A 42 24.09 -26.13 -2.20
N SER A 43 23.38 -25.26 -1.49
CA SER A 43 22.19 -25.65 -0.72
C SER A 43 21.00 -26.07 -1.61
N ALA A 44 20.81 -25.46 -2.78
CA ALA A 44 19.77 -25.85 -3.74
C ALA A 44 20.02 -27.23 -4.35
N PHE A 45 21.28 -27.58 -4.67
CA PHE A 45 21.64 -28.92 -5.15
C PHE A 45 21.61 -29.98 -4.04
N ALA A 46 21.86 -29.59 -2.79
CA ALA A 46 21.75 -30.46 -1.62
C ALA A 46 20.30 -30.63 -1.10
N GLY A 47 19.34 -29.91 -1.71
CA GLY A 47 17.92 -29.99 -1.39
C GLY A 47 17.23 -31.23 -1.96
N PRO A 48 15.93 -31.42 -1.67
CA PRO A 48 15.17 -32.60 -2.08
C PRO A 48 14.95 -32.69 -3.60
N THR A 49 15.05 -31.58 -4.33
CA THR A 49 14.89 -31.57 -5.79
C THR A 49 16.05 -30.84 -6.47
N PRO A 50 16.82 -31.51 -7.34
CA PRO A 50 17.96 -30.88 -8.04
C PRO A 50 17.52 -29.87 -9.10
N VAL A 51 16.22 -29.83 -9.44
CA VAL A 51 15.64 -28.89 -10.41
C VAL A 51 15.87 -27.44 -9.99
N ALA A 52 15.76 -27.14 -8.69
CA ALA A 52 16.03 -25.80 -8.16
C ALA A 52 17.50 -25.38 -8.38
N GLY A 53 18.44 -26.31 -8.21
CA GLY A 53 19.87 -26.08 -8.47
C GLY A 53 20.14 -25.78 -9.94
N TRP A 54 19.56 -26.55 -10.87
CA TRP A 54 19.71 -26.32 -12.31
C TRP A 54 19.08 -24.99 -12.77
N LEU A 55 17.89 -24.65 -12.28
CA LEU A 55 17.26 -23.36 -12.56
C LEU A 55 18.08 -22.19 -11.99
N GLY A 56 18.62 -22.36 -10.77
CA GLY A 56 19.53 -21.40 -10.16
C GLY A 56 20.81 -21.22 -10.98
N LEU A 57 21.39 -22.30 -11.48
CA LEU A 57 22.60 -22.26 -12.32
C LEU A 57 22.32 -21.58 -13.67
N ALA A 58 21.16 -21.84 -14.29
CA ALA A 58 20.74 -21.15 -15.50
C ALA A 58 20.53 -19.65 -15.27
N ALA A 59 19.88 -19.27 -14.16
CA ALA A 59 19.74 -17.87 -13.77
C ALA A 59 21.10 -17.23 -13.50
N ALA A 60 22.01 -17.96 -12.86
CA ALA A 60 23.36 -17.53 -12.56
C ALA A 60 24.17 -17.22 -13.83
N ALA A 61 23.99 -18.00 -14.89
CA ALA A 61 24.64 -17.79 -16.18
C ALA A 61 24.14 -16.54 -16.92
N LEU A 62 22.88 -16.14 -16.72
CA LEU A 62 22.30 -14.96 -17.37
C LEU A 62 22.79 -13.65 -16.75
N THR A 63 23.08 -13.64 -15.44
CA THR A 63 23.56 -12.48 -14.68
C THR A 63 24.76 -11.74 -15.30
N PRO A 64 25.90 -12.42 -15.55
CA PRO A 64 27.06 -11.76 -16.17
C PRO A 64 26.71 -11.19 -17.55
N LEU A 65 25.86 -11.88 -18.33
CA LEU A 65 25.50 -11.43 -19.68
C LEU A 65 24.76 -10.09 -19.66
N TYR A 66 23.74 -9.95 -18.81
CA TYR A 66 22.93 -8.72 -18.80
C TYR A 66 23.60 -7.57 -18.05
N ILE A 67 24.32 -7.83 -16.95
CA ILE A 67 25.01 -6.77 -16.19
C ILE A 67 26.18 -6.20 -16.99
N THR A 68 27.00 -7.05 -17.60
CA THR A 68 28.10 -6.58 -18.45
C THR A 68 27.57 -5.86 -19.69
N ARG A 69 26.44 -6.30 -20.25
CA ARG A 69 25.77 -5.60 -21.37
C ARG A 69 25.28 -4.23 -20.96
N LEU A 70 24.66 -4.11 -19.79
CA LEU A 70 24.20 -2.85 -19.23
C LEU A 70 25.37 -1.88 -19.02
N TRP A 71 26.43 -2.32 -18.35
CA TRP A 71 27.60 -1.49 -18.08
C TRP A 71 28.28 -1.03 -19.37
N LYS A 72 28.53 -1.97 -20.31
CA LYS A 72 29.15 -1.66 -21.61
C LYS A 72 28.31 -0.68 -22.44
N HIS A 73 26.98 -0.81 -22.44
CA HIS A 73 26.12 0.06 -23.21
C HIS A 73 26.00 1.46 -22.58
N SER A 74 25.79 1.54 -21.26
CA SER A 74 25.63 2.82 -20.54
C SER A 74 26.92 3.64 -20.48
N PHE A 75 28.06 3.01 -20.17
CA PHE A 75 29.31 3.73 -19.87
C PHE A 75 30.29 3.78 -21.05
N LEU A 76 30.42 2.68 -21.81
CA LEU A 76 31.36 2.55 -22.94
C LEU A 76 30.71 2.74 -24.32
N GLY A 77 29.39 2.97 -24.38
CA GLY A 77 28.66 3.27 -25.61
C GLY A 77 29.06 4.58 -26.27
N ALA A 78 28.64 4.80 -27.53
CA ALA A 78 28.83 6.08 -28.20
C ALA A 78 27.96 7.17 -27.53
N ARG A 79 28.53 8.37 -27.33
CA ARG A 79 27.80 9.51 -26.76
C ARG A 79 26.71 9.98 -27.72
N HIS A 80 25.55 10.33 -27.20
CA HIS A 80 24.50 11.01 -27.95
C HIS A 80 24.78 12.52 -27.97
N PRO A 81 25.02 13.15 -29.14
CA PRO A 81 25.39 14.57 -29.24
C PRO A 81 24.30 15.54 -28.77
N GLU A 82 23.03 15.12 -28.84
CA GLU A 82 21.87 15.98 -28.58
C GLU A 82 21.52 16.09 -27.09
N LEU A 83 22.01 15.17 -26.25
CA LEU A 83 21.85 15.21 -24.80
C LEU A 83 22.97 16.06 -24.20
N HIS A 84 22.74 17.37 -24.14
CA HIS A 84 23.58 18.28 -23.38
C HIS A 84 23.65 17.79 -21.93
N PRO A 85 24.85 17.74 -21.30
CA PRO A 85 24.99 17.46 -19.87
C PRO A 85 24.56 18.69 -19.05
N GLY A 86 23.30 19.13 -19.23
CA GLY A 86 22.66 20.22 -18.50
C GLY A 86 21.58 19.73 -17.53
N GLY A 87 21.42 18.41 -17.38
CA GLY A 87 20.62 17.86 -16.29
C GLY A 87 21.24 18.20 -14.93
N PRO A 88 20.44 18.21 -13.83
CA PRO A 88 20.95 18.55 -12.51
C PRO A 88 22.21 17.73 -12.23
N ALA A 89 23.29 18.42 -11.87
CA ALA A 89 24.54 17.77 -11.49
C ALA A 89 24.18 16.68 -10.47
N LEU A 90 24.42 15.42 -10.83
CA LEU A 90 24.19 14.30 -9.92
C LEU A 90 24.85 14.67 -8.59
N PRO A 91 24.16 14.52 -7.44
CA PRO A 91 24.72 14.89 -6.16
C PRO A 91 26.12 14.27 -6.05
N ARG A 92 27.13 15.08 -5.75
CA ARG A 92 28.54 14.66 -5.72
C ARG A 92 28.77 13.41 -4.84
N MET A 93 27.84 13.17 -3.91
CA MET A 93 27.78 12.03 -3.02
C MET A 93 27.45 10.70 -3.72
N MET A 94 26.70 10.69 -4.82
CA MET A 94 26.23 9.45 -5.44
C MET A 94 27.39 8.56 -5.96
N PRO A 95 28.38 9.07 -6.71
CA PRO A 95 29.55 8.25 -7.08
C PRO A 95 30.35 7.74 -5.88
N ILE A 96 30.44 8.55 -4.81
CA ILE A 96 31.17 8.19 -3.59
C ILE A 96 30.46 7.05 -2.85
N ILE A 97 29.14 7.13 -2.70
CA ILE A 97 28.33 6.07 -2.10
C ILE A 97 28.45 4.78 -2.91
N VAL A 98 28.30 4.86 -4.23
CA VAL A 98 28.43 3.66 -5.09
C VAL A 98 29.84 3.08 -5.01
N LEU A 99 30.88 3.92 -4.91
CA LEU A 99 32.25 3.47 -4.75
C LEU A 99 32.47 2.79 -3.39
N ALA A 100 31.94 3.36 -2.31
CA ALA A 100 31.98 2.76 -0.98
C ALA A 100 31.28 1.39 -0.96
N LEU A 101 30.11 1.28 -1.60
CA LEU A 101 29.40 0.01 -1.78
C LEU A 101 30.20 -0.98 -2.64
N GLY A 102 30.91 -0.48 -3.65
CA GLY A 102 31.84 -1.28 -4.43
C GLY A 102 32.92 -1.88 -3.54
N VAL A 103 33.62 -1.05 -2.77
CA VAL A 103 34.66 -1.53 -1.82
C VAL A 103 34.08 -2.57 -0.84
N LEU A 104 32.86 -2.38 -0.37
CA LEU A 104 32.16 -3.35 0.49
C LEU A 104 31.79 -4.66 -0.24
N SER A 105 31.74 -4.66 -1.57
CA SER A 105 31.47 -5.84 -2.40
C SER A 105 32.71 -6.73 -2.62
N LEU A 106 33.89 -6.31 -2.15
CA LEU A 106 35.11 -7.12 -2.16
C LEU A 106 34.99 -8.28 -1.17
N VAL A 107 35.58 -9.43 -1.51
CA VAL A 107 35.50 -10.66 -0.68
C VAL A 107 35.95 -10.47 0.75
N PHE A 108 36.92 -9.58 0.99
CA PHE A 108 37.52 -9.36 2.32
C PHE A 108 36.47 -9.16 3.43
N TRP A 109 35.36 -8.51 3.12
CA TRP A 109 34.27 -8.26 4.08
C TRP A 109 33.43 -9.50 4.39
N PHE A 110 33.41 -10.48 3.48
CA PHE A 110 32.53 -11.63 3.52
C PHE A 110 33.24 -12.92 3.95
N SER A 111 34.50 -13.10 3.57
CA SER A 111 35.31 -14.29 3.91
C SER A 111 36.80 -14.00 3.75
N LEU A 112 37.63 -14.63 4.59
CA LEU A 112 39.08 -14.68 4.41
C LEU A 112 39.47 -15.65 3.29
N ASP A 113 38.63 -16.64 3.01
CA ASP A 113 38.82 -17.63 1.94
C ASP A 113 37.93 -17.27 0.72
N PRO A 114 38.52 -16.86 -0.42
CA PRO A 114 37.78 -16.30 -1.57
C PRO A 114 37.07 -17.33 -2.46
N LEU A 115 37.34 -18.62 -2.26
CA LEU A 115 36.85 -19.70 -3.12
C LEU A 115 35.83 -20.62 -2.44
N HIS A 116 35.79 -20.63 -1.10
CA HIS A 116 34.98 -21.58 -0.35
C HIS A 116 33.96 -20.85 0.53
N ALA A 117 32.70 -20.88 0.11
CA ALA A 117 31.61 -20.21 0.83
C ALA A 117 31.36 -20.79 2.23
N HIS A 118 31.67 -22.08 2.45
CA HIS A 118 31.47 -22.75 3.74
C HIS A 118 32.36 -22.24 4.87
N ARG A 119 33.46 -21.54 4.54
CA ARG A 119 34.38 -20.93 5.51
C ARG A 119 34.05 -19.46 5.79
N SER A 120 32.99 -18.92 5.18
CA SER A 120 32.55 -17.57 5.46
C SER A 120 32.02 -17.48 6.89
N TRP A 121 32.67 -16.64 7.69
CA TRP A 121 32.24 -16.33 9.05
C TRP A 121 30.81 -15.78 9.08
N LEU A 122 30.43 -14.99 8.08
CA LEU A 122 29.12 -14.36 7.99
C LEU A 122 28.01 -15.36 7.65
N ILE A 123 28.25 -16.27 6.70
CA ILE A 123 27.26 -17.31 6.37
C ILE A 123 27.07 -18.26 7.55
N THR A 124 28.18 -18.62 8.21
CA THR A 124 28.15 -19.51 9.38
C THR A 124 27.34 -18.91 10.52
N LEU A 125 27.47 -17.59 10.75
CA LEU A 125 26.69 -16.87 11.75
C LEU A 125 25.17 -16.84 11.43
N LEU A 126 24.81 -16.70 10.15
CA LEU A 126 23.41 -16.52 9.74
C LEU A 126 22.64 -17.83 9.51
N HIS A 127 23.27 -18.86 8.95
CA HIS A 127 22.60 -20.07 8.44
C HIS A 127 23.21 -21.38 8.97
N GLY A 128 24.17 -21.32 9.90
CA GLY A 128 24.95 -22.48 10.33
C GLY A 128 25.91 -22.97 9.25
N HIS A 129 26.36 -24.23 9.33
CA HIS A 129 27.25 -24.80 8.32
C HIS A 129 26.51 -25.05 7.00
N PRO A 130 26.76 -24.26 5.93
CA PRO A 130 26.10 -24.49 4.66
C PRO A 130 26.52 -25.85 4.11
N LYS A 131 25.55 -26.60 3.57
CA LYS A 131 25.84 -27.88 2.93
C LYS A 131 26.73 -27.65 1.73
N GLU A 132 27.81 -28.42 1.64
CA GLU A 132 28.71 -28.37 0.49
C GLU A 132 27.96 -28.85 -0.76
N GLY A 133 27.95 -28.02 -1.79
CA GLY A 133 27.51 -28.42 -3.11
C GLY A 133 28.50 -29.42 -3.73
N PRO A 134 28.14 -30.07 -4.84
CA PRO A 134 29.07 -30.90 -5.58
C PRO A 134 30.32 -30.11 -5.97
N GLY A 135 31.53 -30.67 -5.79
CA GLY A 135 32.78 -29.94 -6.03
C GLY A 135 32.98 -29.42 -7.47
N TRP A 136 32.23 -29.94 -8.44
CA TRP A 136 32.21 -29.42 -9.81
C TRP A 136 31.45 -28.08 -9.94
N LEU A 137 30.53 -27.79 -9.03
CA LEU A 137 29.66 -26.61 -9.09
C LEU A 137 30.46 -25.31 -9.09
N LEU A 138 31.48 -25.24 -8.24
CA LEU A 138 32.39 -24.10 -8.12
C LEU A 138 33.07 -23.78 -9.45
N TRP A 139 33.60 -24.80 -10.12
CA TRP A 139 34.30 -24.63 -11.39
C TRP A 139 33.34 -24.23 -12.51
N VAL A 140 32.15 -24.84 -12.53
CA VAL A 140 31.14 -24.54 -13.54
C VAL A 140 30.59 -23.13 -13.39
N SER A 141 30.25 -22.69 -12.16
CA SER A 141 29.74 -21.34 -11.91
C SER A 141 30.81 -20.28 -12.19
N MET A 142 32.06 -20.53 -11.81
CA MET A 142 33.18 -19.64 -12.11
C MET A 142 33.39 -19.51 -13.61
N ALA A 143 33.39 -20.63 -14.34
CA ALA A 143 33.50 -20.64 -15.79
C ALA A 143 32.34 -19.87 -16.44
N LEU A 144 31.09 -20.09 -16.01
CA LEU A 144 29.91 -19.40 -16.52
C LEU A 144 29.98 -17.87 -16.30
N SER A 145 30.38 -17.44 -15.11
CA SER A 145 30.57 -16.02 -14.79
C SER A 145 31.63 -15.37 -15.67
N VAL A 146 32.82 -15.98 -15.77
CA VAL A 146 33.94 -15.45 -16.55
C VAL A 146 33.62 -15.45 -18.05
N LEU A 147 33.10 -16.56 -18.58
CA LEU A 147 32.72 -16.69 -19.99
C LEU A 147 31.59 -15.73 -20.36
N GLY A 148 30.60 -15.53 -19.48
CA GLY A 148 29.51 -14.58 -19.71
C GLY A 148 30.00 -13.15 -19.83
N VAL A 149 30.88 -12.72 -18.90
CA VAL A 149 31.51 -11.39 -18.96
C VAL A 149 32.37 -11.26 -20.22
N ALA A 150 33.23 -12.24 -20.49
CA ALA A 150 34.11 -12.26 -21.65
C ALA A 150 33.31 -12.19 -22.97
N ALA A 151 32.28 -13.01 -23.15
CA ALA A 151 31.46 -13.04 -24.35
C ALA A 151 30.86 -11.66 -24.68
N VAL A 152 30.41 -10.92 -23.66
CA VAL A 152 29.85 -9.59 -23.86
C VAL A 152 30.92 -8.52 -24.09
N LEU A 153 32.07 -8.63 -23.43
CA LEU A 153 33.20 -7.71 -23.62
C LEU A 153 33.81 -7.85 -25.02
N PHE A 154 34.01 -9.07 -25.52
CA PHE A 154 34.56 -9.36 -26.86
C PHE A 154 33.60 -9.07 -28.00
N ARG A 155 32.29 -9.09 -27.76
CA ARG A 155 31.31 -8.70 -28.78
C ARG A 155 31.59 -7.26 -29.26
N LYS A 156 31.69 -7.02 -30.57
CA LYS A 156 31.96 -5.67 -31.10
C LYS A 156 31.02 -4.65 -30.45
N ARG A 157 31.54 -3.44 -30.18
CA ARG A 157 30.73 -2.36 -29.60
C ARG A 157 29.47 -2.23 -30.45
N PRO A 158 28.26 -2.24 -29.85
CA PRO A 158 27.08 -1.95 -30.62
C PRO A 158 27.27 -0.53 -31.19
N GLY A 159 27.54 -0.43 -32.49
CA GLY A 159 27.30 0.79 -33.23
C GLY A 159 25.82 1.18 -33.07
N ARG A 160 25.45 2.39 -33.50
CA ARG A 160 24.05 2.88 -33.49
C ARG A 160 23.11 1.71 -33.78
N ALA A 161 22.43 1.22 -32.74
CA ALA A 161 21.63 0.01 -32.86
C ALA A 161 20.49 0.34 -33.81
N LYS A 162 20.59 -0.13 -35.07
CA LYS A 162 19.45 -0.18 -35.97
C LYS A 162 18.36 -0.92 -35.20
N VAL A 163 17.19 -0.31 -35.06
CA VAL A 163 16.04 -0.97 -34.45
C VAL A 163 15.80 -2.23 -35.28
N GLU A 164 16.11 -3.40 -34.74
CA GLU A 164 15.71 -4.66 -35.37
C GLU A 164 14.18 -4.63 -35.43
N THR A 165 13.66 -4.50 -36.64
CA THR A 165 12.23 -4.34 -36.95
C THR A 165 11.43 -5.61 -36.68
N SER A 166 12.10 -6.73 -36.40
CA SER A 166 11.46 -7.98 -35.99
C SER A 166 12.32 -8.71 -34.95
N PRO A 167 12.18 -8.40 -33.65
CA PRO A 167 12.86 -9.19 -32.62
C PRO A 167 12.33 -10.64 -32.67
N GLY A 168 13.24 -11.62 -32.61
CA GLY A 168 12.86 -13.03 -32.53
C GLY A 168 11.94 -13.32 -31.34
N ILE A 169 11.23 -14.46 -31.37
CA ILE A 169 10.19 -14.82 -30.37
C ILE A 169 10.72 -14.69 -28.93
N LEU A 170 11.93 -15.16 -28.64
CA LEU A 170 12.56 -15.05 -27.32
C LEU A 170 12.84 -13.61 -26.89
N ALA A 171 13.25 -12.75 -27.84
CA ALA A 171 13.48 -11.33 -27.57
C ALA A 171 12.15 -10.60 -27.30
N ARG A 172 11.08 -10.95 -28.02
CA ARG A 172 9.74 -10.44 -27.76
C ARG A 172 9.21 -10.86 -26.40
N LEU A 173 9.33 -12.15 -26.06
CA LEU A 173 8.95 -12.68 -24.75
C LEU A 173 9.67 -11.95 -23.62
N SER A 174 11.00 -11.83 -23.72
CA SER A 174 11.80 -11.12 -22.72
C SER A 174 11.43 -9.63 -22.63
N TYR A 175 11.21 -8.96 -23.76
CA TYR A 175 10.85 -7.54 -23.81
C TYR A 175 9.47 -7.26 -23.21
N GLN A 176 8.52 -8.18 -23.38
CA GLN A 176 7.16 -8.07 -22.83
C GLN A 176 7.03 -8.72 -21.44
N ALA A 177 8.13 -8.92 -20.72
CA ALA A 177 8.17 -9.53 -19.39
C ALA A 177 7.40 -10.88 -19.32
N LEU A 178 7.59 -11.74 -20.34
CA LEU A 178 6.89 -13.01 -20.52
C LEU A 178 5.36 -12.86 -20.64
N PHE A 179 4.87 -11.68 -21.05
CA PHE A 179 3.47 -11.31 -21.06
C PHE A 179 2.79 -11.34 -19.69
N LEU A 180 3.58 -11.40 -18.60
CA LEU A 180 3.02 -11.39 -17.24
C LEU A 180 2.26 -10.09 -17.01
N ASP A 181 2.80 -8.94 -17.40
CA ASP A 181 2.11 -7.65 -17.26
C ASP A 181 0.76 -7.65 -17.99
N LEU A 182 0.73 -8.18 -19.21
CA LEU A 182 -0.50 -8.27 -20.01
C LEU A 182 -1.50 -9.25 -19.39
N PHE A 183 -1.02 -10.37 -18.84
CA PHE A 183 -1.83 -11.30 -18.08
C PHE A 183 -2.44 -10.60 -16.86
N TYR A 184 -1.63 -9.99 -15.99
CA TYR A 184 -2.10 -9.26 -14.81
C TYR A 184 -3.10 -8.15 -15.15
N GLN A 185 -2.82 -7.34 -16.18
CA GLN A 185 -3.71 -6.27 -16.62
C GLN A 185 -5.04 -6.76 -17.19
N LYS A 186 -5.08 -7.97 -17.77
CA LYS A 186 -6.31 -8.52 -18.35
C LYS A 186 -7.10 -9.38 -17.37
N THR A 187 -6.46 -10.06 -16.43
CA THR A 187 -7.13 -10.99 -15.52
C THR A 187 -7.27 -10.40 -14.11
N VAL A 188 -6.14 -10.12 -13.46
CA VAL A 188 -6.11 -9.75 -12.03
C VAL A 188 -6.66 -8.34 -11.80
N VAL A 189 -6.24 -7.35 -12.60
CA VAL A 189 -6.65 -5.95 -12.42
C VAL A 189 -8.16 -5.77 -12.63
N PRO A 190 -8.77 -6.23 -13.74
CA PRO A 190 -10.20 -6.04 -13.97
C PRO A 190 -11.04 -6.80 -12.95
N PHE A 191 -10.61 -8.00 -12.56
CA PHE A 191 -11.24 -8.75 -11.48
C PHE A 191 -11.21 -7.97 -10.15
N SER A 192 -10.06 -7.43 -9.75
CA SER A 192 -9.94 -6.62 -8.54
C SER A 192 -10.82 -5.36 -8.60
N VAL A 193 -10.90 -4.70 -9.75
CA VAL A 193 -11.76 -3.53 -9.95
C VAL A 193 -13.24 -3.90 -9.89
N GLN A 194 -13.63 -5.05 -10.44
CA GLN A 194 -15.01 -5.55 -10.36
C GLN A 194 -15.42 -5.85 -8.91
N VAL A 195 -14.55 -6.50 -8.14
CA VAL A 195 -14.78 -6.73 -6.71
C VAL A 195 -14.92 -5.40 -5.97
N GLY A 196 -14.03 -4.43 -6.23
CA GLY A 196 -14.14 -3.09 -5.64
C GLY A 196 -15.45 -2.39 -5.96
N LYS A 197 -15.91 -2.47 -7.21
CA LYS A 197 -17.22 -1.92 -7.63
C LYS A 197 -18.39 -2.63 -6.94
N ALA A 198 -18.32 -3.96 -6.77
CA ALA A 198 -19.35 -4.72 -6.07
C ALA A 198 -19.45 -4.33 -4.59
N THR A 199 -18.30 -4.17 -3.92
CA THR A 199 -18.25 -3.68 -2.53
C THR A 199 -18.82 -2.26 -2.41
N ASN A 200 -18.43 -1.36 -3.30
CA ASN A 200 -18.94 0.02 -3.30
C ASN A 200 -20.44 0.08 -3.60
N TRP A 201 -20.94 -0.78 -4.48
CA TRP A 201 -22.37 -0.90 -4.74
C TRP A 201 -23.12 -1.40 -3.50
N LEU A 202 -22.58 -2.40 -2.80
CA LEU A 202 -23.18 -2.92 -1.58
C LEU A 202 -23.19 -1.84 -0.47
N ASP A 203 -22.11 -1.09 -0.33
CA ASP A 203 -22.00 0.00 0.64
C ASP A 203 -23.04 1.10 0.37
N SER A 204 -23.02 1.66 -0.83
CA SER A 204 -23.97 2.72 -1.21
C SER A 204 -25.43 2.27 -1.27
N ARG A 205 -25.72 0.98 -1.49
CA ARG A 205 -27.11 0.49 -1.54
C ARG A 205 -27.64 0.08 -0.17
N ALA A 206 -26.83 -0.65 0.59
CA ALA A 206 -27.24 -1.19 1.88
C ALA A 206 -27.01 -0.18 3.01
N TRP A 207 -25.81 0.40 3.12
CA TRP A 207 -25.49 1.29 4.24
C TRP A 207 -26.17 2.65 4.11
N ASP A 208 -26.06 3.32 2.96
CA ASP A 208 -26.76 4.60 2.79
C ASP A 208 -28.28 4.41 2.86
N GLY A 209 -28.79 3.30 2.31
CA GLY A 209 -30.20 2.93 2.38
C GLY A 209 -30.69 2.77 3.82
N LEU A 210 -29.93 2.03 4.65
CA LEU A 210 -30.24 1.84 6.08
C LEU A 210 -30.18 3.16 6.85
N VAL A 211 -29.14 3.97 6.63
CA VAL A 211 -28.98 5.28 7.28
C VAL A 211 -30.16 6.18 6.93
N HIS A 212 -30.53 6.28 5.65
CA HIS A 212 -31.69 7.07 5.24
C HIS A 212 -33.01 6.55 5.81
N LEU A 213 -33.19 5.23 5.95
CA LEU A 213 -34.37 4.64 6.57
C LEU A 213 -34.45 5.02 8.06
N LEU A 214 -33.33 4.91 8.78
CA LEU A 214 -33.22 5.29 10.19
C LEU A 214 -33.47 6.78 10.38
N SER A 215 -32.89 7.64 9.53
CA SER A 215 -33.12 9.09 9.58
C SER A 215 -34.59 9.44 9.32
N LYS A 216 -35.24 8.81 8.34
CA LYS A 216 -36.68 9.01 8.08
C LYS A 216 -37.52 8.53 9.26
N GLY A 217 -37.18 7.38 9.84
CA GLY A 217 -37.84 6.83 11.02
C GLY A 217 -37.76 7.77 12.22
N GLN A 218 -36.59 8.37 12.46
CA GLN A 218 -36.40 9.37 13.51
C GLN A 218 -37.29 10.60 13.30
N VAL A 219 -37.37 11.11 12.07
CA VAL A 219 -38.22 12.27 11.75
C VAL A 219 -39.71 11.96 11.97
N VAL A 220 -40.17 10.77 11.56
CA VAL A 220 -41.56 10.33 11.82
C VAL A 220 -41.81 10.20 13.32
N GLY A 221 -40.86 9.64 14.07
CA GLY A 221 -40.95 9.56 15.53
C GLY A 221 -41.07 10.94 16.18
N ALA A 222 -40.26 11.91 15.73
CA ALA A 222 -40.34 13.30 16.21
C ALA A 222 -41.71 13.94 15.93
N GLN A 223 -42.30 13.68 14.75
CA GLN A 223 -43.65 14.17 14.42
C GLN A 223 -44.72 13.55 15.32
N LEU A 224 -44.61 12.26 15.65
CA LEU A 224 -45.52 11.59 16.59
C LEU A 224 -45.40 12.16 18.01
N VAL A 225 -44.18 12.41 18.49
CA VAL A 225 -43.95 13.07 19.78
C VAL A 225 -44.55 14.47 19.76
N GLN A 226 -44.32 15.24 18.70
CA GLN A 226 -44.89 16.59 18.55
C GLN A 226 -46.42 16.58 18.47
N PHE A 227 -47.01 15.54 17.89
CA PHE A 227 -48.46 15.34 17.88
C PHE A 227 -48.98 15.06 19.30
N ALA A 228 -48.36 14.11 20.00
CA ALA A 228 -48.73 13.77 21.38
C ALA A 228 -48.64 14.99 22.30
N ASP A 229 -47.56 15.76 22.19
CA ASP A 229 -47.35 16.97 23.00
C ASP A 229 -48.46 18.03 22.75
N ARG A 230 -48.70 18.38 21.48
CA ARG A 230 -49.69 19.42 21.13
C ARG A 230 -51.15 19.02 21.38
N TYR A 231 -51.50 17.76 21.15
CA TYR A 231 -52.90 17.33 21.24
C TYR A 231 -53.26 16.71 22.59
N LEU A 232 -52.37 15.89 23.16
CA LEU A 232 -52.64 15.25 24.44
C LEU A 232 -52.21 16.17 25.58
N VAL A 233 -50.94 16.56 25.63
CA VAL A 233 -50.39 17.30 26.79
C VAL A 233 -50.97 18.71 26.83
N ASP A 234 -50.71 19.51 25.81
CA ASP A 234 -51.20 20.89 25.73
C ASP A 234 -52.73 20.93 25.70
N GLY A 235 -53.38 19.99 25.01
CA GLY A 235 -54.83 19.88 24.95
C GLY A 235 -55.44 19.66 26.33
N LEU A 236 -54.90 18.71 27.11
CA LEU A 236 -55.36 18.43 28.47
C LEU A 236 -55.08 19.60 29.40
N VAL A 237 -53.86 20.14 29.41
CA VAL A 237 -53.46 21.26 30.29
C VAL A 237 -54.32 22.50 30.00
N ASN A 238 -54.50 22.87 28.73
CA ASN A 238 -55.35 23.99 28.36
C ASN A 238 -56.83 23.72 28.65
N GLY A 239 -57.28 22.47 28.54
CA GLY A 239 -58.64 22.05 28.92
C GLY A 239 -58.90 22.25 30.41
N VAL A 240 -58.00 21.76 31.26
CA VAL A 240 -58.06 21.95 32.72
C VAL A 240 -58.00 23.44 33.07
N ALA A 241 -57.10 24.20 32.45
CA ALA A 241 -57.01 25.65 32.66
C ALA A 241 -58.29 26.39 32.25
N LYS A 242 -58.92 26.02 31.12
CA LYS A 242 -60.20 26.59 30.67
C LYS A 242 -61.33 26.24 31.62
N LEU A 243 -61.40 25.01 32.13
CA LEU A 243 -62.39 24.59 33.12
C LEU A 243 -62.22 25.37 34.43
N ALA A 244 -60.99 25.47 34.94
CA ALA A 244 -60.69 26.24 36.14
C ALA A 244 -61.06 27.72 35.98
N LYS A 245 -60.72 28.34 34.84
CA LYS A 245 -61.13 29.73 34.52
C LYS A 245 -62.65 29.88 34.43
N ARG A 246 -63.35 28.90 33.84
CA ARG A 246 -64.81 28.92 33.71
C ARG A 246 -65.49 28.82 35.09
N VAL A 247 -65.04 27.89 35.94
CA VAL A 247 -65.52 27.76 37.33
C VAL A 247 -65.22 29.03 38.13
N GLY A 248 -64.00 29.57 38.01
CA GLY A 248 -63.62 30.82 38.66
C GLY A 248 -64.48 32.00 38.21
N HIS A 249 -64.77 32.12 36.92
CA HIS A 249 -65.64 33.17 36.39
C HIS A 249 -67.08 33.03 36.93
N TRP A 250 -67.61 31.81 36.98
CA TRP A 250 -68.94 31.51 37.52
C TRP A 250 -69.05 31.81 39.02
N LEU A 251 -68.01 31.53 39.80
CA LEU A 251 -67.94 31.86 41.23
C LEU A 251 -67.68 33.35 41.49
N SER A 252 -67.04 34.05 40.55
CA SER A 252 -66.72 35.49 40.66
C SER A 252 -67.86 36.43 40.23
N THR A 253 -68.87 35.91 39.50
CA THR A 253 -70.01 36.69 38.99
C THR A 253 -71.15 37.02 39.97
N PRO A 254 -71.15 36.68 41.28
CA PRO A 254 -72.16 37.17 42.20
C PRO A 254 -71.63 38.39 42.98
N ARG A 255 -71.31 39.51 42.32
CA ARG A 255 -71.16 40.83 42.98
C ARG A 255 -71.97 41.89 42.23
N SER A 256 -73.28 41.93 42.48
CA SER A 256 -74.05 43.14 42.27
C SER A 256 -73.59 44.13 43.35
N GLY A 257 -73.17 45.33 42.98
CA GLY A 257 -72.75 46.38 43.94
C GLY A 257 -73.88 46.90 44.85
N GLN A 258 -74.94 46.12 45.04
CA GLN A 258 -76.14 46.46 45.78
C GLN A 258 -76.10 45.76 47.14
N ILE A 259 -76.07 46.55 48.23
CA ILE A 259 -76.00 46.07 49.62
C ILE A 259 -77.13 45.07 49.95
N GLN A 260 -78.31 45.24 49.32
CA GLN A 260 -79.47 44.37 49.49
C GLN A 260 -79.19 42.92 49.07
N THR A 261 -78.43 42.69 47.99
CA THR A 261 -78.11 41.33 47.53
C THR A 261 -77.18 40.61 48.51
N TYR A 262 -76.28 41.35 49.18
CA TYR A 262 -75.42 40.79 50.23
C TYR A 262 -76.22 40.38 51.47
N LEU A 263 -77.17 41.20 51.90
CA LEU A 263 -78.05 40.90 53.04
C LEU A 263 -78.93 39.67 52.78
N ILE A 264 -79.55 39.58 51.61
CA ILE A 264 -80.39 38.43 51.23
C ILE A 264 -79.57 37.14 51.21
N ARG A 265 -78.35 37.18 50.65
CA ARG A 265 -77.46 36.00 50.63
C ARG A 265 -76.96 35.62 52.00
N ALA A 266 -76.58 36.59 52.84
CA ALA A 266 -76.17 36.32 54.21
C ALA A 266 -77.30 35.63 54.98
N LEU A 267 -78.52 36.17 54.91
CA LEU A 267 -79.69 35.60 55.58
C LEU A 267 -80.03 34.19 55.05
N ALA A 268 -79.96 33.97 53.73
CA ALA A 268 -80.16 32.64 53.14
C ALA A 268 -79.12 31.62 53.62
N VAL A 269 -77.84 32.01 53.72
CA VAL A 269 -76.79 31.15 54.27
C VAL A 269 -77.05 30.86 55.74
N THR A 270 -77.44 31.85 56.55
CA THR A 270 -77.74 31.64 57.98
C THR A 270 -78.92 30.67 58.17
N VAL A 271 -80.00 30.83 57.40
CA VAL A 271 -81.16 29.93 57.44
C VAL A 271 -80.77 28.51 57.00
N LEU A 272 -79.95 28.38 55.95
CA LEU A 272 -79.48 27.08 55.48
C LEU A 272 -78.61 26.38 56.51
N VAL A 273 -77.68 27.10 57.16
CA VAL A 273 -76.84 26.58 58.23
C VAL A 273 -77.68 26.14 59.42
N LEU A 274 -78.66 26.95 59.83
CA LEU A 274 -79.60 26.59 60.90
C LEU A 274 -80.44 25.35 60.55
N ALA A 275 -80.95 25.27 59.32
CA ALA A 275 -81.70 24.10 58.86
C ALA A 275 -80.84 22.83 58.87
N ILE A 276 -79.58 22.91 58.44
CA ILE A 276 -78.63 21.79 58.50
C ILE A 276 -78.35 21.40 59.95
N LEU A 277 -78.15 22.36 60.86
CA LEU A 277 -77.93 22.12 62.29
C LEU A 277 -79.13 21.54 63.03
N ILE A 278 -80.35 21.77 62.53
CA ILE A 278 -81.59 21.18 63.07
C ILE A 278 -81.82 19.77 62.50
N LEU A 279 -81.34 19.51 61.28
CA LEU A 279 -81.41 18.21 60.61
C LEU A 279 -80.29 17.24 61.00
N TRP A 280 -79.25 17.73 61.69
CA TRP A 280 -78.14 16.96 62.26
C TRP A 280 -78.34 16.77 63.76
#